data_AF-A0A953QX93-F1
#
_entry.id   AF-A0A953QX93-F1
#
_cell.length_a   1.000
_cell.length_b   1.000
_cell.length_c   1.000
_cell.angle_alpha   90.00
_cell.angle_beta   90.00
_cell.angle_gamma   90.00
#
_symmetry.space_group_name_H-M   'P 1'
#
loop_
_entity.id
_entity.type
_entity.pdbx_description
1 polymer ?
#
loop_
_entity_poly.entity_id
_entity_poly.type
_entity_poly.pdbx_seq_one_letter_code
_entity_poly.pdbx_strand_id
1 'polypeptide(L)'
;MLNLVPERSAHKPIVTQALILAMLFQGISFAQTYQSCTISNGLATGVFGGVLISGTFTSGASPETSSIAANRDPNSVYMYSYTFTGPLNGLGYTQTSKMPAPPCILGPPCPGPGTASLHVSIANATMVSLGFEDSAELFTGFGSLSCVTQSGPPPPPPPPTCGPFNVVLSGDGTPTITAKYTPANGKDLQTEASDCGYMGFDWRQQVKNLPCPSPNTLKPNDPSVLPAANYCGDPTAGSLTAGGAASAPPFDDPPLTGYSGSGYNPFPFYYSVADATTIDNPATLNPTNIVVNNGGKTLEFADTPRDFCLPTGGLVRPSDLRNQYCGGYFSTAPVNSSVGFETSLVGIVDSQTASAPLYRWTWIDTYNGLAGGTHNGLPDNTYPGLSSAGPAIPGTGYGGITITSINGVPVPPIVPPDQIAITASGLAYSRVSQTFNGTVTIKNTSGASITTPTNFQVVLTALPSGVTLANSAGTFNQSPYVTVPTVTSLAPGQSVSVQVRFQNPSGVTISFTPEFYAGSFQ
;
A
#
# COMPACT_ATOMS: atom_id res chain seq x y z
N MET A 1 69.51 -36.62 33.40
CA MET A 1 69.04 -37.19 32.12
C MET A 1 67.56 -36.91 32.01
N LEU A 2 67.21 -35.77 31.41
CA LEU A 2 65.83 -35.41 31.04
C LEU A 2 65.57 -36.02 29.66
N ASN A 3 64.51 -36.81 29.53
CA ASN A 3 63.98 -37.23 28.24
C ASN A 3 62.75 -36.38 27.90
N LEU A 4 62.88 -35.67 26.78
CA LEU A 4 61.85 -34.93 26.05
C LEU A 4 61.02 -35.91 25.20
N VAL A 5 59.69 -35.74 25.16
CA VAL A 5 58.84 -35.98 23.98
C VAL A 5 57.69 -34.94 23.99
N PRO A 6 57.26 -34.38 22.83
CA PRO A 6 56.70 -33.03 22.74
C PRO A 6 55.18 -32.92 22.46
N GLU A 7 54.71 -31.69 22.64
CA GLU A 7 53.53 -30.98 22.06
C GLU A 7 52.47 -31.74 21.26
N ARG A 8 51.20 -31.47 21.61
CA ARG A 8 50.12 -31.24 20.62
C ARG A 8 49.16 -30.11 21.03
N SER A 9 49.34 -28.99 20.32
CA SER A 9 48.35 -28.14 19.65
C SER A 9 47.04 -27.78 20.38
N ALA A 10 47.01 -26.55 20.91
CA ALA A 10 45.79 -25.83 21.22
C ALA A 10 45.27 -25.10 19.95
N HIS A 11 44.34 -25.72 19.23
CA HIS A 11 43.53 -25.01 18.24
C HIS A 11 42.41 -24.24 18.95
N LYS A 12 42.58 -22.93 19.10
CA LYS A 12 41.45 -22.01 19.22
C LYS A 12 40.74 -21.94 17.86
N PRO A 13 39.41 -22.09 17.78
CA PRO A 13 38.72 -22.03 16.50
C PRO A 13 38.77 -20.60 15.94
N ILE A 14 39.32 -20.48 14.73
CA ILE A 14 39.40 -19.28 13.88
C ILE A 14 38.01 -18.65 13.57
N VAL A 15 36.93 -19.36 13.90
CA VAL A 15 35.55 -18.96 13.59
C VAL A 15 35.10 -17.71 14.37
N THR A 16 35.66 -17.43 15.56
CA THR A 16 35.23 -16.27 16.37
C THR A 16 35.86 -14.94 15.93
N GLN A 17 37.03 -14.96 15.27
CA GLN A 17 37.65 -13.73 14.72
C GLN A 17 37.11 -13.34 13.34
N ALA A 18 36.60 -14.30 12.56
CA ALA A 18 35.91 -14.00 11.30
C ALA A 18 34.55 -13.32 11.50
N LEU A 19 33.84 -13.64 12.59
CA LEU A 19 32.51 -13.08 12.88
C LEU A 19 32.55 -11.61 13.34
N ILE A 20 33.59 -11.22 14.08
CA ILE A 20 33.77 -9.83 14.53
C ILE A 20 34.24 -8.93 13.37
N LEU A 21 34.99 -9.48 12.41
CA LEU A 21 35.38 -8.74 11.20
C LEU A 21 34.20 -8.56 10.24
N ALA A 22 33.32 -9.55 10.10
CA ALA A 22 32.12 -9.45 9.25
C ALA A 22 31.07 -8.44 9.77
N MET A 23 30.93 -8.27 11.09
CA MET A 23 30.01 -7.26 11.67
C MET A 23 30.56 -5.83 11.60
N LEU A 24 31.88 -5.64 11.47
CA LEU A 24 32.50 -4.31 11.27
C LEU A 24 32.40 -3.81 9.83
N PHE A 25 32.12 -4.68 8.84
CA PHE A 25 31.97 -4.30 7.43
C PHE A 25 30.53 -4.03 6.98
N GLN A 26 29.51 -4.29 7.80
CA GLN A 26 28.10 -4.08 7.43
C GLN A 26 27.54 -2.68 7.73
N GLY A 27 28.37 -1.73 8.19
CA GLY A 27 27.90 -0.39 8.59
C GLY A 27 28.78 0.80 8.22
N ILE A 28 29.91 0.59 7.54
CA ILE A 28 30.73 1.67 7.00
C ILE A 28 30.44 1.78 5.51
N SER A 29 29.48 2.63 5.16
CA SER A 29 29.40 3.20 3.82
C SER A 29 30.71 3.95 3.57
N PHE A 30 31.66 3.29 2.92
CA PHE A 30 32.87 3.95 2.42
C PHE A 30 32.39 5.13 1.58
N ALA A 31 32.81 6.34 1.95
CA ALA A 31 32.56 7.52 1.13
C ALA A 31 33.14 7.24 -0.25
N GLN A 32 32.28 6.96 -1.22
CA GLN A 32 32.69 6.82 -2.60
C GLN A 32 32.83 8.22 -3.17
N THR A 33 33.92 8.45 -3.89
CA THR A 33 34.06 9.61 -4.75
C THR A 33 33.52 9.20 -6.10
N TYR A 34 32.39 9.78 -6.53
CA TYR A 34 31.77 9.51 -7.82
C TYR A 34 31.49 10.83 -8.55
N GLN A 35 31.32 10.75 -9.86
CA GLN A 35 30.87 11.90 -10.65
C GLN A 35 29.36 11.81 -10.85
N SER A 36 28.64 12.87 -10.49
CA SER A 36 27.25 13.06 -10.92
C SER A 36 27.27 14.00 -12.12
N CYS A 37 26.73 13.53 -13.24
CA CYS A 37 26.76 14.23 -14.52
C CYS A 37 25.35 14.49 -15.02
N THR A 38 25.13 15.70 -15.52
CA THR A 38 23.89 16.11 -16.19
C THR A 38 24.17 16.30 -17.67
N ILE A 39 23.32 15.68 -18.51
CA ILE A 39 23.30 15.91 -19.95
C ILE A 39 22.19 16.92 -20.24
N SER A 40 22.57 18.03 -20.87
CA SER A 40 21.62 19.05 -21.34
C SER A 40 21.85 19.33 -22.82
N ASN A 41 20.79 19.75 -23.51
CA ASN A 41 20.82 20.08 -24.94
C ASN A 41 21.41 18.97 -25.82
N GLY A 42 21.23 17.69 -25.44
CA GLY A 42 21.61 16.58 -26.29
C GLY A 42 20.74 16.55 -27.52
N LEU A 43 21.33 16.50 -28.71
CA LEU A 43 20.60 16.32 -29.96
C LEU A 43 21.24 15.18 -30.74
N ALA A 44 20.50 14.09 -30.93
CA ALA A 44 20.85 12.99 -31.82
C ALA A 44 20.01 13.09 -33.09
N THR A 45 20.66 13.16 -34.26
CA THR A 45 19.98 13.31 -35.54
C THR A 45 20.05 12.03 -36.35
N GLY A 46 18.91 11.67 -36.96
CA GLY A 46 18.77 10.56 -37.91
C GLY A 46 18.07 11.03 -39.18
N VAL A 47 17.71 10.08 -40.05
CA VAL A 47 17.07 10.34 -41.35
C VAL A 47 15.68 10.96 -41.17
N PHE A 48 14.98 10.65 -40.06
CA PHE A 48 13.64 11.15 -39.77
C PHE A 48 13.60 12.33 -38.77
N GLY A 49 14.75 12.93 -38.46
CA GLY A 49 14.86 14.15 -37.64
C GLY A 49 15.68 13.97 -36.36
N GLY A 50 15.58 14.99 -35.48
CA GLY A 50 16.32 15.05 -34.21
C GLY A 50 15.56 14.49 -33.01
N VAL A 51 16.30 13.90 -32.08
CA VAL A 51 15.85 13.49 -30.74
C VAL A 51 16.63 14.29 -29.70
N LEU A 52 15.92 15.03 -28.86
CA LEU A 52 16.44 15.72 -27.70
C LEU A 52 16.69 14.73 -26.56
N ILE A 53 17.94 14.67 -26.10
CA ILE A 53 18.37 13.79 -25.02
C ILE A 53 18.78 14.64 -23.82
N SER A 54 18.23 14.32 -22.66
CA SER A 54 18.54 15.00 -21.40
C SER A 54 18.39 14.04 -20.23
N GLY A 55 19.12 14.28 -19.14
CA GLY A 55 19.02 13.43 -17.97
C GLY A 55 20.24 13.50 -17.08
N THR A 56 20.32 12.58 -16.13
CA THR A 56 21.42 12.49 -15.19
C THR A 56 21.98 11.07 -15.14
N PHE A 57 23.26 10.95 -14.85
CA PHE A 57 23.91 9.68 -14.58
C PHE A 57 25.03 9.84 -13.54
N THR A 58 25.37 8.74 -12.90
CA THR A 58 26.52 8.64 -11.99
C THR A 58 27.58 7.74 -12.62
N SER A 59 28.84 8.15 -12.53
CA SER A 59 30.00 7.35 -12.96
C SER A 59 30.93 7.12 -11.78
N GLY A 60 31.33 5.86 -11.56
CA GLY A 60 32.13 5.44 -10.42
C GLY A 60 31.35 5.27 -9.11
N ALA A 61 30.02 5.34 -9.15
CA ALA A 61 29.14 4.98 -8.03
C ALA A 61 28.89 3.46 -8.00
N SER A 62 28.60 2.90 -6.82
CA SER A 62 28.15 1.51 -6.68
C SER A 62 26.83 1.47 -5.91
N PRO A 63 25.68 1.23 -6.59
CA PRO A 63 25.53 1.03 -8.03
C PRO A 63 25.64 2.35 -8.82
N GLU A 64 26.11 2.25 -10.08
CA GLU A 64 25.91 3.33 -11.04
C GLU A 64 24.42 3.40 -11.39
N THR A 65 23.88 4.60 -11.32
CA THR A 65 22.48 4.88 -11.64
C THR A 65 22.39 6.00 -12.66
N SER A 66 21.39 5.90 -13.52
CA SER A 66 21.07 6.92 -14.52
C SER A 66 19.57 7.02 -14.71
N SER A 67 19.14 8.20 -15.13
CA SER A 67 17.80 8.46 -15.61
C SER A 67 17.93 9.40 -16.80
N ILE A 68 17.82 8.84 -18.00
CA ILE A 68 17.97 9.59 -19.24
C ILE A 68 16.68 9.52 -20.05
N ALA A 69 16.18 10.69 -20.42
CA ALA A 69 15.02 10.87 -21.26
C ALA A 69 15.46 11.19 -22.70
N ALA A 70 14.89 10.47 -23.67
CA ALA A 70 14.98 10.80 -25.08
C ALA A 70 13.59 11.24 -25.56
N ASN A 71 13.46 12.52 -25.88
CA ASN A 71 12.24 13.18 -26.31
C ASN A 71 12.42 13.72 -27.73
N ARG A 72 11.34 13.88 -28.47
CA ARG A 72 11.42 14.43 -29.83
C ARG A 72 11.89 15.90 -29.83
N ASP A 73 12.61 16.28 -30.89
CA ASP A 73 12.69 17.69 -31.31
C ASP A 73 11.26 18.23 -31.53
N PRO A 74 10.89 19.38 -30.91
CA PRO A 74 9.56 19.98 -31.06
C PRO A 74 9.12 20.25 -32.51
N ASN A 75 10.02 20.19 -33.50
CA ASN A 75 9.71 20.48 -34.90
C ASN A 75 9.24 19.30 -35.75
N SER A 76 8.99 18.13 -35.17
CA SER A 76 8.89 16.90 -35.95
C SER A 76 7.48 16.26 -35.79
N VAL A 77 7.00 15.39 -36.71
CA VAL A 77 5.64 14.76 -36.76
C VAL A 77 5.25 13.57 -35.80
N TYR A 78 6.15 12.70 -35.32
CA TYR A 78 5.86 11.49 -34.49
C TYR A 78 6.21 11.63 -32.97
N MET A 79 5.35 11.21 -32.04
CA MET A 79 5.63 11.36 -30.59
C MET A 79 6.07 10.05 -29.92
N TYR A 80 7.36 9.94 -29.56
CA TYR A 80 7.89 8.86 -28.73
C TYR A 80 8.78 9.45 -27.61
N SER A 81 8.69 8.87 -26.41
CA SER A 81 9.48 9.24 -25.23
C SER A 81 10.04 7.99 -24.57
N TYR A 82 11.35 7.95 -24.32
CA TYR A 82 12.03 6.83 -23.67
C TYR A 82 12.65 7.28 -22.36
N THR A 83 12.52 6.44 -21.31
CA THR A 83 13.23 6.60 -20.04
C THR A 83 14.14 5.41 -19.87
N PHE A 84 15.44 5.66 -19.74
CA PHE A 84 16.46 4.63 -19.55
C PHE A 84 17.01 4.67 -18.12
N THR A 85 16.93 3.54 -17.42
CA THR A 85 17.44 3.37 -16.05
C THR A 85 18.36 2.16 -15.96
N GLY A 86 19.55 2.30 -15.38
CA GLY A 86 20.48 1.19 -15.18
C GLY A 86 21.95 1.62 -15.06
N PRO A 87 22.89 0.65 -14.95
CA PRO A 87 24.32 0.94 -14.96
C PRO A 87 24.81 1.36 -16.34
N LEU A 88 25.84 2.21 -16.40
CA LEU A 88 26.38 2.78 -17.64
C LEU A 88 27.49 1.87 -18.19
N ASN A 89 27.17 0.60 -18.47
CA ASN A 89 28.16 -0.45 -18.66
C ASN A 89 28.65 -0.63 -20.11
N GLY A 90 28.96 0.44 -20.85
CA GLY A 90 29.62 0.36 -22.18
C GLY A 90 28.85 -0.34 -23.32
N LEU A 91 27.81 -1.13 -23.01
CA LEU A 91 26.90 -1.78 -23.95
C LEU A 91 25.63 -0.95 -24.21
N GLY A 92 25.47 0.19 -23.51
CA GLY A 92 24.31 1.08 -23.65
C GLY A 92 23.07 0.59 -22.88
N TYR A 93 22.07 1.46 -22.74
CA TYR A 93 20.75 1.11 -22.24
C TYR A 93 19.96 0.42 -23.35
N THR A 94 19.08 -0.52 -23.01
CA THR A 94 18.11 -1.10 -23.94
C THR A 94 16.70 -1.04 -23.37
N GLN A 95 15.73 -0.71 -24.22
CA GLN A 95 14.29 -0.70 -23.93
C GLN A 95 13.53 -1.27 -25.13
N THR A 96 12.29 -1.71 -24.94
CA THR A 96 11.41 -2.06 -26.07
C THR A 96 11.12 -0.82 -26.90
N SER A 97 11.23 -0.93 -28.23
CA SER A 97 10.87 0.16 -29.13
C SER A 97 9.41 0.58 -28.94
N LYS A 98 9.16 1.89 -28.90
CA LYS A 98 7.82 2.47 -28.96
C LYS A 98 7.40 2.81 -30.38
N MET A 99 8.27 2.64 -31.37
CA MET A 99 7.93 2.84 -32.78
C MET A 99 7.10 1.66 -33.31
N PRO A 100 6.07 1.93 -34.13
CA PRO A 100 5.38 0.88 -34.88
C PRO A 100 6.40 0.10 -35.72
N ALA A 101 6.27 -1.22 -35.74
CA ALA A 101 7.09 -2.04 -36.63
C ALA A 101 6.95 -1.53 -38.08
N PRO A 102 8.06 -1.42 -38.83
CA PRO A 102 8.00 -0.94 -40.21
C PRO A 102 7.03 -1.81 -41.02
N PRO A 103 6.23 -1.20 -41.93
CA PRO A 103 5.30 -1.96 -42.75
C PRO A 103 6.07 -3.05 -43.55
N CYS A 104 5.55 -4.27 -43.56
CA CYS A 104 6.22 -5.42 -44.16
C CYS A 104 6.18 -5.33 -45.69
N ILE A 105 7.14 -4.62 -46.29
CA ILE A 105 7.23 -4.44 -47.76
C ILE A 105 7.85 -5.68 -48.44
N LEU A 106 8.51 -6.59 -47.70
CA LEU A 106 9.28 -7.72 -48.25
C LEU A 106 8.76 -9.14 -47.91
N GLY A 107 7.56 -9.26 -47.34
CA GLY A 107 6.91 -10.56 -47.06
C GLY A 107 7.23 -11.15 -45.67
N PRO A 108 6.45 -12.13 -45.18
CA PRO A 108 6.60 -12.73 -43.85
C PRO A 108 7.88 -13.59 -43.73
N PRO A 109 8.47 -13.74 -42.53
CA PRO A 109 7.99 -13.25 -41.23
C PRO A 109 8.40 -11.79 -40.95
N CYS A 110 7.46 -11.00 -40.43
CA CYS A 110 7.73 -9.64 -39.98
C CYS A 110 8.64 -9.67 -38.73
N PRO A 111 9.68 -8.82 -38.64
CA PRO A 111 10.43 -8.64 -37.41
C PRO A 111 9.46 -8.19 -36.30
N GLY A 112 9.61 -8.73 -35.09
CA GLY A 112 8.89 -8.23 -33.91
C GLY A 112 9.22 -6.76 -33.59
N PRO A 113 8.61 -6.16 -32.56
CA PRO A 113 8.96 -4.81 -32.12
C PRO A 113 10.47 -4.74 -31.89
N GLY A 114 11.13 -3.74 -32.48
CA GLY A 114 12.56 -3.55 -32.34
C GLY A 114 12.97 -3.23 -30.91
N THR A 115 14.27 -3.11 -30.67
CA THR A 115 14.82 -2.57 -29.43
C THR A 115 15.26 -1.13 -29.66
N ALA A 116 14.98 -0.26 -28.69
CA ALA A 116 15.59 1.05 -28.59
C ALA A 116 16.84 0.96 -27.71
N SER A 117 18.02 1.32 -28.21
CA SER A 117 19.25 1.40 -27.41
C SER A 117 19.73 2.85 -27.27
N LEU A 118 20.35 3.16 -26.12
CA LEU A 118 21.00 4.45 -25.88
C LEU A 118 22.43 4.23 -25.38
N HIS A 119 23.39 4.67 -26.16
CA HIS A 119 24.80 4.70 -25.84
C HIS A 119 25.21 6.13 -25.46
N VAL A 120 25.79 6.27 -24.28
CA VAL A 120 26.36 7.54 -23.80
C VAL A 120 27.85 7.31 -23.58
N SER A 121 28.67 8.09 -24.27
CA SER A 121 30.13 8.04 -24.11
C SER A 121 30.65 9.43 -23.80
N ILE A 122 31.40 9.59 -22.71
CA ILE A 122 32.01 10.87 -22.34
C ILE A 122 33.12 11.17 -23.34
N ALA A 123 32.92 12.18 -24.18
CA ALA A 123 33.92 12.59 -25.18
C ALA A 123 35.01 13.45 -24.54
N ASN A 124 34.63 14.34 -23.61
CA ASN A 124 35.53 15.14 -22.77
C ASN A 124 34.77 15.74 -21.57
N ALA A 125 35.43 16.61 -20.81
CA ALA A 125 34.88 17.22 -19.59
C ALA A 125 33.57 18.01 -19.78
N THR A 126 33.23 18.43 -21.00
CA THR A 126 32.05 19.26 -21.29
C THR A 126 31.14 18.67 -22.38
N MET A 127 31.47 17.50 -22.94
CA MET A 127 30.72 16.90 -24.04
C MET A 127 30.53 15.40 -23.89
N VAL A 128 29.33 14.92 -24.24
CA VAL A 128 29.01 13.49 -24.42
C VAL A 128 28.68 13.20 -25.87
N SER A 129 29.16 12.06 -26.37
CA SER A 129 28.66 11.44 -27.58
C SER A 129 27.44 10.60 -27.25
N LEU A 130 26.40 10.74 -28.07
CA LEU A 130 25.11 10.07 -27.93
C LEU A 130 24.89 9.20 -29.16
N GLY A 131 24.61 7.92 -28.93
CA GLY A 131 24.10 7.00 -29.95
C GLY A 131 22.73 6.51 -29.51
N PHE A 132 21.69 6.77 -30.28
CA PHE A 132 20.37 6.21 -30.03
C PHE A 132 20.03 5.31 -31.23
N GLU A 133 19.71 4.05 -31.00
CA GLU A 133 19.28 3.14 -32.06
C GLU A 133 17.83 2.76 -31.80
N ASP A 134 16.95 2.84 -32.79
CA ASP A 134 15.59 2.32 -32.69
C ASP A 134 15.17 1.73 -34.03
N SER A 135 14.72 0.48 -34.01
CA SER A 135 14.19 -0.19 -35.21
C SER A 135 15.15 -0.17 -36.40
N ALA A 136 16.46 -0.35 -36.12
CA ALA A 136 17.57 -0.32 -37.06
C ALA A 136 17.91 1.06 -37.67
N GLU A 137 17.35 2.15 -37.14
CA GLU A 137 17.86 3.50 -37.42
C GLU A 137 18.84 3.92 -36.33
N LEU A 138 20.04 4.31 -36.75
CA LEU A 138 21.08 4.84 -35.88
C LEU A 138 21.06 6.37 -35.89
N PHE A 139 20.69 6.95 -34.76
CA PHE A 139 20.80 8.38 -34.48
C PHE A 139 22.12 8.64 -33.77
N THR A 140 22.90 9.60 -34.26
CA THR A 140 24.15 10.00 -33.61
C THR A 140 24.11 11.49 -33.30
N GLY A 141 24.78 11.88 -32.21
CA GLY A 141 24.71 13.23 -31.73
C GLY A 141 25.68 13.56 -30.62
N PHE A 142 25.56 14.80 -30.15
CA PHE A 142 26.33 15.33 -29.04
C PHE A 142 25.40 16.02 -28.05
N GLY A 143 25.80 16.03 -26.78
CA GLY A 143 25.16 16.80 -25.72
C GLY A 143 26.17 17.55 -24.88
N SER A 144 25.71 18.62 -24.24
CA SER A 144 26.51 19.34 -23.25
C SER A 144 26.54 18.54 -21.96
N LEU A 145 27.74 18.33 -21.42
CA LEU A 145 27.97 17.59 -20.19
C LEU A 145 28.37 18.56 -19.08
N SER A 146 27.72 18.46 -17.93
CA SER A 146 28.13 19.13 -16.70
C SER A 146 28.27 18.09 -15.60
N CYS A 147 29.50 17.87 -15.12
CA CYS A 147 29.78 16.91 -14.07
C CYS A 147 30.27 17.59 -12.80
N VAL A 148 29.81 17.11 -11.65
CA VAL A 148 30.31 17.49 -10.33
C VAL A 148 30.85 16.26 -9.60
N THR A 149 32.04 16.39 -9.03
CA THR A 149 32.59 15.36 -8.15
C THR A 149 31.85 15.42 -6.81
N GLN A 150 31.24 14.32 -6.41
CA GLN A 150 30.58 14.18 -5.13
C GLN A 150 31.34 13.20 -4.25
N SER A 151 31.44 13.49 -2.96
CA SER A 151 31.96 12.60 -1.94
C SER A 151 30.83 12.23 -0.98
N GLY A 152 30.48 10.95 -0.91
CA GLY A 152 29.40 10.45 -0.07
C GLY A 152 28.68 9.27 -0.71
N PRO A 153 27.65 8.70 -0.09
CA PRO A 153 26.73 7.83 -0.83
C PRO A 153 26.05 8.63 -1.97
N PRO A 154 25.84 8.05 -3.16
CA PRO A 154 25.00 8.64 -4.19
C PRO A 154 23.68 9.12 -3.57
N PRO A 155 23.21 10.36 -3.81
CA PRO A 155 21.84 10.66 -3.46
C PRO A 155 20.99 9.62 -4.18
N PRO A 156 20.07 8.93 -3.47
CA PRO A 156 19.12 8.08 -4.15
C PRO A 156 18.47 8.90 -5.28
N PRO A 157 18.21 8.31 -6.47
CA PRO A 157 17.51 8.99 -7.54
C PRO A 157 16.35 9.77 -6.94
N PRO A 158 16.13 11.05 -7.32
CA PRO A 158 14.97 11.78 -6.81
C PRO A 158 13.77 10.88 -7.04
N PRO A 159 12.98 10.56 -5.99
CA PRO A 159 11.82 9.71 -6.14
C PRO A 159 11.05 10.24 -7.35
N PRO A 160 10.64 9.38 -8.29
CA PRO A 160 9.70 9.80 -9.32
C PRO A 160 8.63 10.61 -8.62
N THR A 161 8.40 11.85 -9.07
CA THR A 161 7.37 12.70 -8.47
C THR A 161 6.02 12.16 -8.89
N CYS A 162 5.68 11.01 -8.33
CA CYS A 162 4.36 10.44 -8.40
C CYS A 162 3.38 11.42 -7.77
N GLY A 163 2.25 11.59 -8.44
CA GLY A 163 1.29 12.62 -8.10
C GLY A 163 0.72 12.47 -6.70
N PRO A 164 -0.13 13.42 -6.28
CA PRO A 164 -0.93 13.20 -5.07
C PRO A 164 -1.79 11.95 -5.24
N PHE A 165 -1.65 11.00 -4.31
CA PHE A 165 -2.40 9.75 -4.31
C PHE A 165 -3.75 9.94 -3.63
N ASN A 166 -4.84 9.87 -4.41
CA ASN A 166 -6.19 9.96 -3.85
C ASN A 166 -6.66 8.55 -3.46
N VAL A 167 -6.37 8.16 -2.22
CA VAL A 167 -6.86 6.91 -1.62
C VAL A 167 -8.06 7.21 -0.72
N VAL A 168 -9.19 6.55 -0.96
CA VAL A 168 -10.38 6.57 -0.10
C VAL A 168 -10.47 5.23 0.62
N LEU A 169 -10.41 5.26 1.94
CA LEU A 169 -10.63 4.10 2.81
C LEU A 169 -12.10 4.01 3.21
N SER A 170 -12.62 2.81 3.44
CA SER A 170 -13.89 2.64 4.13
C SER A 170 -13.94 1.32 4.88
N GLY A 171 -14.91 1.17 5.78
CA GLY A 171 -15.11 -0.06 6.54
C GLY A 171 -14.81 0.06 8.03
N ASP A 172 -14.47 1.25 8.53
CA ASP A 172 -14.31 1.49 9.97
C ASP A 172 -15.62 1.16 10.71
N GLY A 173 -15.53 0.34 11.76
CA GLY A 173 -16.67 -0.24 12.47
C GLY A 173 -17.39 -1.41 11.76
N THR A 174 -16.90 -1.89 10.61
CA THR A 174 -17.53 -2.99 9.85
C THR A 174 -16.58 -4.19 9.68
N PRO A 175 -17.07 -5.39 9.32
CA PRO A 175 -16.19 -6.55 9.09
C PRO A 175 -15.36 -6.51 7.80
N THR A 176 -15.62 -5.56 6.90
CA THR A 176 -14.97 -5.48 5.59
C THR A 176 -14.31 -4.12 5.43
N ILE A 177 -13.02 -4.11 5.17
CA ILE A 177 -12.29 -2.90 4.82
C ILE A 177 -12.19 -2.83 3.31
N THR A 178 -12.36 -1.64 2.76
CA THR A 178 -12.04 -1.38 1.37
C THR A 178 -11.16 -0.15 1.24
N ALA A 179 -10.34 -0.12 0.20
CA ALA A 179 -9.63 1.06 -0.22
C ALA A 179 -9.76 1.27 -1.72
N LYS A 180 -9.81 2.53 -2.15
CA LYS A 180 -9.93 2.89 -3.55
C LYS A 180 -8.90 3.95 -3.88
N TYR A 181 -7.93 3.59 -4.73
CA TYR A 181 -6.98 4.52 -5.29
C TYR A 181 -7.49 5.06 -6.64
N THR A 182 -7.48 6.38 -6.80
CA THR A 182 -7.77 7.07 -8.06
C THR A 182 -6.61 8.00 -8.40
N PRO A 183 -5.93 7.85 -9.55
CA PRO A 183 -4.94 8.82 -10.00
C PRO A 183 -5.52 10.24 -10.06
N ALA A 184 -4.70 11.23 -9.70
CA ALA A 184 -5.11 12.62 -9.79
C ALA A 184 -5.35 13.04 -11.25
N ASN A 185 -6.13 14.11 -11.44
CA ASN A 185 -6.36 14.75 -12.74
C ASN A 185 -7.04 13.85 -13.80
N GLY A 186 -7.72 12.77 -13.40
CA GLY A 186 -8.48 11.90 -14.31
C GLY A 186 -7.62 10.98 -15.18
N LYS A 187 -6.32 10.88 -14.90
CA LYS A 187 -5.44 9.89 -15.53
C LYS A 187 -5.94 8.47 -15.26
N ASP A 188 -5.66 7.56 -16.19
CA ASP A 188 -5.73 6.13 -15.89
C ASP A 188 -4.50 5.65 -15.11
N LEU A 189 -4.64 4.49 -14.48
CA LEU A 189 -3.63 3.84 -13.67
C LEU A 189 -2.35 3.56 -14.46
N GLN A 190 -2.46 3.17 -15.74
CA GLN A 190 -1.29 2.84 -16.56
C GLN A 190 -0.47 4.07 -16.91
N THR A 191 -1.14 5.18 -17.25
CA THR A 191 -0.47 6.46 -17.52
C THR A 191 0.23 6.97 -16.27
N GLU A 192 -0.46 6.98 -15.12
CA GLU A 192 0.16 7.42 -13.87
C GLU A 192 1.31 6.50 -13.44
N ALA A 193 1.19 5.18 -13.61
CA ALA A 193 2.28 4.25 -13.34
C ALA A 193 3.49 4.51 -14.24
N SER A 194 3.27 4.72 -15.54
CA SER A 194 4.35 5.07 -16.48
C SER A 194 5.03 6.38 -16.12
N ASP A 195 4.28 7.40 -15.72
CA ASP A 195 4.83 8.69 -15.26
C ASP A 195 5.68 8.53 -13.98
N CYS A 196 5.30 7.57 -13.14
CA CYS A 196 6.01 7.15 -11.94
C CYS A 196 7.19 6.20 -12.18
N GLY A 197 7.39 5.69 -13.39
CA GLY A 197 8.39 4.65 -13.66
C GLY A 197 8.03 3.26 -13.12
N TYR A 198 6.75 2.97 -12.95
CA TYR A 198 6.23 1.66 -12.54
C TYR A 198 5.51 0.94 -13.70
N MET A 199 5.44 -0.39 -13.63
CA MET A 199 4.63 -1.19 -14.55
C MET A 199 3.13 -1.03 -14.30
N GLY A 200 2.76 -0.76 -13.05
CA GLY A 200 1.40 -0.62 -12.56
C GLY A 200 1.40 -0.29 -11.07
N PHE A 201 0.24 -0.40 -10.44
CA PHE A 201 0.08 -0.25 -9.00
C PHE A 201 -0.59 -1.50 -8.44
N ASP A 202 -0.25 -1.85 -7.21
CA ASP A 202 -0.92 -2.91 -6.47
C ASP A 202 -1.02 -2.52 -4.98
N TRP A 203 -1.69 -3.36 -4.21
CA TRP A 203 -1.70 -3.32 -2.76
C TRP A 203 -0.69 -4.32 -2.21
N ARG A 204 -0.09 -3.96 -1.09
CA ARG A 204 0.70 -4.87 -0.26
C ARG A 204 0.12 -4.84 1.14
N GLN A 205 -0.07 -6.00 1.74
CA GLN A 205 -0.53 -6.12 3.11
C GLN A 205 0.50 -6.88 3.95
N GLN A 206 0.64 -6.47 5.21
CA GLN A 206 1.44 -7.17 6.19
C GLN A 206 0.60 -7.48 7.43
N VAL A 207 0.69 -8.71 7.92
CA VAL A 207 0.13 -9.09 9.22
C VAL A 207 1.08 -8.59 10.31
N LYS A 208 0.67 -7.56 11.03
CA LYS A 208 1.43 -6.94 12.13
C LYS A 208 1.10 -7.56 13.49
N ASN A 209 -0.14 -8.04 13.66
CA ASN A 209 -0.59 -8.70 14.88
C ASN A 209 -1.53 -9.86 14.52
N LEU A 210 -1.27 -11.05 15.02
CA LEU A 210 -2.11 -12.24 14.88
C LEU A 210 -1.94 -13.07 16.16
N PRO A 211 -2.92 -13.04 17.08
CA PRO A 211 -2.77 -13.61 18.40
C PRO A 211 -2.77 -15.14 18.37
N CYS A 212 -2.12 -15.78 19.36
CA CYS A 212 -2.22 -17.22 19.55
C CYS A 212 -3.39 -17.62 20.45
N PRO A 213 -4.11 -18.71 20.13
CA PRO A 213 -4.10 -19.39 18.83
C PRO A 213 -4.86 -18.56 17.77
N SER A 214 -4.42 -18.64 16.52
CA SER A 214 -5.17 -18.21 15.33
C SER A 214 -5.67 -19.45 14.54
N PRO A 215 -6.45 -19.29 13.46
CA PRO A 215 -6.99 -20.41 12.69
C PRO A 215 -5.89 -21.28 12.09
N ASN A 216 -5.95 -22.59 12.32
CA ASN A 216 -4.97 -23.57 11.81
C ASN A 216 -5.02 -23.78 10.29
N THR A 217 -6.02 -23.20 9.61
CA THR A 217 -6.18 -23.24 8.15
C THR A 217 -5.25 -22.26 7.43
N LEU A 218 -4.72 -21.26 8.14
CA LEU A 218 -3.75 -20.32 7.60
C LEU A 218 -2.34 -20.84 7.86
N LYS A 219 -1.75 -21.50 6.86
CA LYS A 219 -0.34 -21.95 6.88
C LYS A 219 0.31 -21.58 5.55
N PRO A 220 1.61 -21.24 5.50
CA PRO A 220 2.31 -21.09 4.23
C PRO A 220 2.45 -22.45 3.54
N ASN A 221 2.55 -22.46 2.20
CA ASN A 221 2.85 -23.67 1.44
C ASN A 221 4.19 -24.31 1.86
N ASP A 222 5.19 -23.49 2.21
CA ASP A 222 6.46 -23.93 2.79
C ASP A 222 6.66 -23.30 4.18
N PRO A 223 6.62 -24.07 5.27
CA PRO A 223 6.83 -23.55 6.63
C PRO A 223 8.22 -22.93 6.88
N SER A 224 9.21 -23.16 6.03
CA SER A 224 10.56 -22.62 6.21
C SER A 224 10.70 -21.14 5.85
N VAL A 225 9.72 -20.56 5.14
CA VAL A 225 9.78 -19.16 4.69
C VAL A 225 9.45 -18.14 5.77
N LEU A 226 8.89 -18.60 6.90
CA LEU A 226 8.68 -17.79 8.09
C LEU A 226 9.56 -18.32 9.23
N PRO A 227 10.11 -17.46 10.09
CA PRO A 227 10.88 -17.92 11.24
C PRO A 227 9.98 -18.66 12.24
N ALA A 228 10.56 -19.56 13.02
CA ALA A 228 9.82 -20.37 14.00
C ALA A 228 8.98 -19.55 14.99
N ALA A 229 9.34 -18.29 15.24
CA ALA A 229 8.58 -17.37 16.09
C ALA A 229 7.17 -17.03 15.54
N ASN A 230 6.94 -17.18 14.23
CA ASN A 230 5.65 -16.95 13.60
C ASN A 230 4.68 -18.12 13.72
N TYR A 231 4.96 -19.10 14.58
CA TYR A 231 4.11 -20.26 14.79
C TYR A 231 3.72 -20.40 16.27
N CYS A 232 2.43 -20.63 16.51
CA CYS A 232 1.90 -20.99 17.81
C CYS A 232 2.28 -22.45 18.14
N GLY A 233 3.52 -22.65 18.61
CA GLY A 233 4.06 -23.97 18.93
C GLY A 233 4.94 -24.55 17.81
N ASP A 234 4.63 -25.75 17.34
CA ASP A 234 5.41 -26.46 16.31
C ASP A 234 5.25 -25.78 14.92
N PRO A 235 6.32 -25.41 14.21
CA PRO A 235 6.23 -24.78 12.88
C PRO A 235 5.49 -25.57 11.80
N THR A 236 5.39 -26.89 11.93
CA THR A 236 4.72 -27.77 10.96
C THR A 236 3.24 -27.96 11.27
N ALA A 237 2.86 -27.88 12.54
CA ALA A 237 1.52 -28.19 13.02
C ALA A 237 0.75 -26.97 13.53
N GLY A 238 1.46 -25.95 14.05
CA GLY A 238 0.93 -24.75 14.69
C GLY A 238 0.25 -23.78 13.71
N SER A 239 -0.58 -22.90 14.27
CA SER A 239 -1.18 -21.79 13.55
C SER A 239 -0.22 -20.59 13.48
N LEU A 240 -0.43 -19.71 12.51
CA LEU A 240 0.43 -18.53 12.33
C LEU A 240 0.23 -17.50 13.43
N THR A 241 1.28 -16.74 13.74
CA THR A 241 1.22 -15.58 14.63
C THR A 241 2.14 -14.47 14.12
N ALA A 242 1.79 -13.23 14.46
CA ALA A 242 2.58 -12.03 14.22
C ALA A 242 2.37 -11.12 15.43
N GLY A 243 3.38 -10.33 15.79
CA GLY A 243 3.27 -9.43 16.94
C GLY A 243 2.89 -10.15 18.25
N GLY A 244 2.22 -9.42 19.14
CA GLY A 244 1.69 -9.94 20.39
C GLY A 244 2.73 -10.53 21.36
N ALA A 245 2.25 -11.39 22.28
CA ALA A 245 3.05 -11.97 23.36
C ALA A 245 4.23 -12.85 22.88
N ALA A 246 4.19 -13.33 21.63
CA ALA A 246 5.27 -14.13 21.05
C ALA A 246 6.43 -13.27 20.52
N SER A 247 6.27 -11.93 20.44
CA SER A 247 7.24 -11.03 19.79
C SER A 247 7.59 -11.47 18.36
N ALA A 248 6.64 -12.12 17.68
CA ALA A 248 6.83 -12.62 16.33
C ALA A 248 6.96 -11.45 15.35
N PRO A 249 7.90 -11.49 14.38
CA PRO A 249 8.03 -10.42 13.41
C PRO A 249 6.79 -10.37 12.50
N PRO A 250 6.44 -9.19 11.96
CA PRO A 250 5.44 -9.11 10.90
C PRO A 250 5.83 -9.90 9.65
N PHE A 251 4.84 -10.33 8.88
CA PHE A 251 5.04 -11.00 7.60
C PHE A 251 4.06 -10.49 6.53
N ASP A 252 4.39 -10.66 5.24
CA ASP A 252 3.53 -10.26 4.12
C ASP A 252 2.32 -11.17 3.98
N ASP A 253 1.19 -10.61 3.55
CA ASP A 253 -0.04 -11.32 3.27
C ASP A 253 -0.35 -11.25 1.75
N PRO A 254 -0.21 -12.37 1.01
CA PRO A 254 0.23 -13.69 1.48
C PRO A 254 1.75 -13.78 1.69
N PRO A 255 2.26 -14.80 2.41
CA PRO A 255 3.70 -15.04 2.57
C PRO A 255 4.35 -15.48 1.26
N LEU A 256 5.69 -15.52 1.19
CA LEU A 256 6.50 -15.80 -0.02
C LEU A 256 6.01 -16.97 -0.88
N THR A 257 5.52 -18.04 -0.28
CA THR A 257 5.05 -19.23 -0.99
C THR A 257 3.55 -19.32 -1.13
N GLY A 258 2.80 -18.29 -0.74
CA GLY A 258 1.35 -18.35 -0.62
C GLY A 258 0.89 -19.22 0.55
N TYR A 259 -0.42 -19.34 0.71
CA TYR A 259 -1.04 -20.20 1.71
C TYR A 259 -1.25 -21.64 1.21
N SER A 260 -1.17 -22.60 2.14
CA SER A 260 -1.39 -24.02 1.93
C SER A 260 -2.75 -24.31 1.30
N GLY A 261 -2.77 -25.10 0.23
CA GLY A 261 -4.01 -25.47 -0.47
C GLY A 261 -4.52 -24.40 -1.45
N SER A 262 -3.84 -23.25 -1.54
CA SER A 262 -4.04 -22.27 -2.60
C SER A 262 -3.00 -22.45 -3.70
N GLY A 263 -3.45 -22.58 -4.95
CA GLY A 263 -2.58 -22.43 -6.12
C GLY A 263 -2.25 -20.97 -6.45
N TYR A 264 -2.85 -20.03 -5.72
CA TYR A 264 -2.67 -18.60 -5.90
C TYR A 264 -1.65 -18.05 -4.92
N ASN A 265 -0.60 -17.42 -5.47
CA ASN A 265 0.47 -16.79 -4.72
C ASN A 265 0.86 -15.46 -5.39
N PRO A 266 0.20 -14.34 -5.04
CA PRO A 266 0.53 -13.01 -5.53
C PRO A 266 1.73 -12.35 -4.86
N PHE A 267 2.47 -13.03 -3.97
CA PHE A 267 3.58 -12.43 -3.23
C PHE A 267 4.54 -11.63 -4.14
N PRO A 268 4.97 -10.42 -3.72
CA PRO A 268 4.70 -9.75 -2.44
C PRO A 268 3.43 -8.87 -2.42
N PHE A 269 2.59 -8.99 -3.45
CA PHE A 269 1.39 -8.20 -3.62
C PHE A 269 0.16 -8.91 -3.04
N TYR A 270 -0.90 -8.14 -2.82
CA TYR A 270 -2.18 -8.65 -2.36
C TYR A 270 -2.97 -9.30 -3.52
N TYR A 271 -2.90 -8.70 -4.71
CA TYR A 271 -3.44 -9.26 -5.95
C TYR A 271 -2.32 -9.73 -6.87
N SER A 272 -2.62 -10.62 -7.81
CA SER A 272 -1.63 -10.97 -8.83
C SER A 272 -1.40 -9.76 -9.72
N VAL A 273 -0.17 -9.58 -10.22
CA VAL A 273 0.15 -8.47 -11.13
C VAL A 273 -0.81 -8.42 -12.31
N ALA A 274 -1.22 -9.58 -12.83
CA ALA A 274 -2.21 -9.66 -13.91
C ALA A 274 -3.60 -9.12 -13.49
N ASP A 275 -4.06 -9.38 -12.27
CA ASP A 275 -5.31 -8.85 -11.74
C ASP A 275 -5.24 -7.33 -11.53
N ALA A 276 -4.09 -6.83 -11.08
CA ALA A 276 -3.89 -5.41 -10.81
C ALA A 276 -3.69 -4.56 -12.07
N THR A 277 -3.07 -5.10 -13.13
CA THR A 277 -2.75 -4.34 -14.35
C THR A 277 -3.75 -4.53 -15.49
N THR A 278 -4.60 -5.57 -15.45
CA THR A 278 -5.57 -5.84 -16.51
C THR A 278 -6.90 -5.15 -16.23
N ILE A 279 -7.32 -4.28 -17.15
CA ILE A 279 -8.58 -3.54 -17.05
C ILE A 279 -9.77 -4.51 -16.96
N ASP A 280 -10.67 -4.23 -16.01
CA ASP A 280 -11.92 -4.93 -15.77
C ASP A 280 -11.78 -6.43 -15.51
N ASN A 281 -10.60 -6.87 -15.06
CA ASN A 281 -10.38 -8.26 -14.71
C ASN A 281 -11.18 -8.59 -13.42
N PRO A 282 -12.20 -9.48 -13.49
CA PRO A 282 -12.86 -9.93 -12.28
C PRO A 282 -11.84 -10.73 -11.48
N ALA A 283 -11.52 -10.29 -10.26
CA ALA A 283 -10.60 -11.02 -9.42
C ALA A 283 -11.08 -12.47 -9.30
N THR A 284 -10.26 -13.41 -9.77
CA THR A 284 -10.60 -14.83 -9.77
C THR A 284 -10.82 -15.40 -8.37
N LEU A 285 -10.48 -14.63 -7.32
CA LEU A 285 -10.39 -15.09 -5.93
C LEU A 285 -10.94 -14.12 -4.87
N ASN A 286 -11.67 -13.06 -5.26
CA ASN A 286 -12.14 -12.12 -4.25
C ASN A 286 -13.46 -12.60 -3.59
N PRO A 287 -13.50 -12.79 -2.26
CA PRO A 287 -14.75 -13.12 -1.54
C PRO A 287 -15.85 -12.06 -1.68
N THR A 288 -15.53 -10.87 -2.20
CA THR A 288 -16.45 -9.74 -2.35
C THR A 288 -16.80 -9.39 -3.81
N ASN A 289 -16.36 -10.17 -4.81
CA ASN A 289 -16.60 -9.90 -6.24
C ASN A 289 -16.16 -8.48 -6.71
N ILE A 290 -15.09 -7.93 -6.13
CA ILE A 290 -14.59 -6.61 -6.54
C ILE A 290 -13.75 -6.71 -7.82
N VAL A 291 -13.92 -5.69 -8.67
CA VAL A 291 -13.08 -5.46 -9.85
C VAL A 291 -11.84 -4.69 -9.40
N VAL A 292 -10.69 -5.36 -9.37
CA VAL A 292 -9.45 -4.80 -8.82
C VAL A 292 -9.00 -3.59 -9.62
N ASN A 293 -9.00 -3.67 -10.95
CA ASN A 293 -8.70 -2.56 -11.84
C ASN A 293 -9.95 -2.18 -12.63
N ASN A 294 -10.72 -1.25 -12.08
CA ASN A 294 -12.02 -0.86 -12.61
C ASN A 294 -11.86 0.21 -13.70
N GLY A 295 -12.09 -0.19 -14.96
CA GLY A 295 -12.02 0.65 -16.15
C GLY A 295 -10.65 1.27 -16.43
N GLY A 296 -9.57 0.75 -15.85
CA GLY A 296 -8.25 1.39 -15.92
C GLY A 296 -8.13 2.65 -15.05
N LYS A 297 -9.19 3.03 -14.32
CA LYS A 297 -9.25 4.33 -13.63
C LYS A 297 -9.05 4.22 -12.13
N THR A 298 -9.45 3.10 -11.52
CA THR A 298 -9.34 2.96 -10.07
C THR A 298 -8.85 1.59 -9.69
N LEU A 299 -7.93 1.57 -8.73
CA LEU A 299 -7.45 0.34 -8.12
C LEU A 299 -8.21 0.13 -6.81
N GLU A 300 -8.90 -0.99 -6.69
CA GLU A 300 -9.74 -1.32 -5.54
C GLU A 300 -9.06 -2.40 -4.68
N PHE A 301 -9.12 -2.23 -3.36
CA PHE A 301 -8.72 -3.18 -2.34
C PHE A 301 -9.95 -3.54 -1.53
N ALA A 302 -10.08 -4.81 -1.18
CA ALA A 302 -10.95 -5.21 -0.10
C ALA A 302 -10.40 -6.42 0.63
N ASP A 303 -10.63 -6.40 1.94
CA ASP A 303 -10.32 -7.50 2.82
C ASP A 303 -11.45 -7.67 3.84
N THR A 304 -11.70 -8.91 4.23
CA THR A 304 -12.73 -9.28 5.21
C THR A 304 -12.13 -10.39 6.08
N PRO A 305 -11.06 -10.09 6.83
CA PRO A 305 -10.42 -11.10 7.65
C PRO A 305 -11.44 -11.61 8.67
N ARG A 306 -11.27 -12.88 9.03
CA ARG A 306 -12.10 -13.54 10.03
C ARG A 306 -11.20 -14.45 10.84
N ASP A 307 -11.04 -14.11 12.12
CA ASP A 307 -10.32 -14.96 13.04
C ASP A 307 -11.28 -15.61 14.03
N PHE A 308 -11.66 -16.85 13.71
CA PHE A 308 -12.52 -17.66 14.57
C PHE A 308 -11.97 -17.88 15.98
N CYS A 309 -10.68 -17.66 16.23
CA CYS A 309 -10.05 -17.91 17.52
C CYS A 309 -10.03 -16.66 18.42
N LEU A 310 -10.48 -15.51 17.92
CA LEU A 310 -10.71 -14.32 18.74
C LEU A 310 -11.78 -14.56 19.83
N PRO A 311 -11.71 -13.84 20.97
CA PRO A 311 -12.62 -14.02 22.11
C PRO A 311 -14.11 -13.87 21.74
N THR A 312 -14.98 -14.59 22.44
CA THR A 312 -16.46 -14.53 22.28
C THR A 312 -17.23 -13.94 23.47
N GLY A 313 -16.55 -13.33 24.44
CA GLY A 313 -17.22 -12.65 25.56
C GLY A 313 -18.10 -13.56 26.44
N GLY A 314 -17.70 -14.83 26.62
CA GLY A 314 -18.40 -15.78 27.49
C GLY A 314 -19.47 -16.64 26.80
N LEU A 315 -19.72 -16.45 25.49
CA LEU A 315 -20.56 -17.38 24.72
C LEU A 315 -19.86 -18.74 24.63
N VAL A 316 -20.49 -19.77 25.20
CA VAL A 316 -20.03 -21.16 25.15
C VAL A 316 -20.13 -21.63 23.70
N ARG A 317 -18.97 -21.84 23.06
CA ARG A 317 -18.92 -22.50 21.75
C ARG A 317 -19.12 -24.01 21.92
N PRO A 318 -19.76 -24.68 20.95
CA PRO A 318 -19.59 -26.10 20.77
C PRO A 318 -18.08 -26.44 20.75
N SER A 319 -17.65 -27.36 21.61
CA SER A 319 -16.23 -27.70 21.82
C SER A 319 -15.57 -28.31 20.59
N ASP A 320 -16.37 -28.90 19.70
CA ASP A 320 -15.99 -29.49 18.42
C ASP A 320 -15.46 -28.44 17.42
N LEU A 321 -16.16 -27.32 17.22
CA LEU A 321 -15.71 -26.27 16.30
C LEU A 321 -14.43 -25.59 16.80
N ARG A 322 -14.27 -25.41 18.11
CA ARG A 322 -13.06 -24.82 18.69
C ARG A 322 -11.84 -25.70 18.42
N ASN A 323 -11.98 -27.01 18.63
CA ASN A 323 -10.91 -27.96 18.38
C ASN A 323 -10.56 -28.06 16.89
N GLN A 324 -11.55 -27.92 16.01
CA GLN A 324 -11.35 -27.99 14.57
C GLN A 324 -10.54 -26.80 14.04
N TYR A 325 -10.92 -25.57 14.40
CA TYR A 325 -10.37 -24.36 13.77
C TYR A 325 -9.20 -23.72 14.53
N CYS A 326 -9.15 -23.87 15.86
CA CYS A 326 -8.11 -23.25 16.69
C CYS A 326 -7.01 -24.24 17.09
N GLY A 327 -6.73 -25.23 16.22
CA GLY A 327 -5.60 -26.14 16.39
C GLY A 327 -5.73 -27.11 17.57
N GLY A 328 -6.94 -27.50 17.96
CA GLY A 328 -7.17 -28.40 19.11
C GLY A 328 -6.95 -27.73 20.47
N TYR A 329 -6.60 -26.44 20.51
CA TYR A 329 -6.47 -25.71 21.75
C TYR A 329 -7.86 -25.28 22.23
N PHE A 330 -8.25 -25.73 23.43
CA PHE A 330 -9.48 -25.26 24.08
C PHE A 330 -9.44 -23.76 24.42
N SER A 331 -8.29 -23.10 24.25
CA SER A 331 -8.10 -21.67 24.46
C SER A 331 -8.52 -20.86 23.24
N THR A 332 -9.30 -19.81 23.47
CA THR A 332 -9.37 -18.67 22.54
C THR A 332 -8.13 -17.80 22.71
N ALA A 333 -7.86 -16.92 21.75
CA ALA A 333 -6.95 -15.81 21.97
C ALA A 333 -7.33 -15.06 23.28
N PRO A 334 -6.37 -14.40 23.95
CA PRO A 334 -6.65 -13.62 25.15
C PRO A 334 -7.77 -12.59 24.95
N VAL A 335 -8.53 -12.28 26.01
CA VAL A 335 -9.55 -11.22 25.97
C VAL A 335 -8.90 -9.91 25.48
N ASN A 336 -9.62 -9.17 24.63
CA ASN A 336 -9.15 -7.95 23.95
C ASN A 336 -8.05 -8.16 22.88
N SER A 337 -7.83 -9.41 22.42
CA SER A 337 -7.02 -9.63 21.24
C SER A 337 -7.73 -9.16 19.96
N SER A 338 -6.94 -8.75 18.98
CA SER A 338 -7.37 -8.38 17.63
C SER A 338 -6.36 -8.90 16.61
N VAL A 339 -6.77 -9.07 15.36
CA VAL A 339 -5.83 -9.18 14.24
C VAL A 339 -5.43 -7.76 13.83
N GLY A 340 -4.21 -7.55 13.37
CA GLY A 340 -3.69 -6.24 13.01
C GLY A 340 -2.89 -6.30 11.72
N PHE A 341 -3.11 -5.31 10.87
CA PHE A 341 -2.55 -5.23 9.53
C PHE A 341 -1.94 -3.86 9.26
N GLU A 342 -0.98 -3.83 8.35
CA GLU A 342 -0.60 -2.63 7.61
C GLU A 342 -0.84 -2.90 6.14
N THR A 343 -1.59 -2.02 5.48
CA THR A 343 -1.84 -2.11 4.05
C THR A 343 -1.25 -0.87 3.39
N SER A 344 -0.63 -1.08 2.22
CA SER A 344 0.04 -0.02 1.47
C SER A 344 -0.30 -0.08 -0.01
N LEU A 345 -0.51 1.09 -0.61
CA LEU A 345 -0.42 1.27 -2.06
C LEU A 345 1.06 1.25 -2.45
N VAL A 346 1.42 0.44 -3.43
CA VAL A 346 2.79 0.32 -3.94
C VAL A 346 2.81 0.40 -5.47
N GLY A 347 3.92 0.87 -6.01
CA GLY A 347 4.24 0.71 -7.43
C GLY A 347 4.79 -0.70 -7.70
N ILE A 348 4.40 -1.28 -8.83
CA ILE A 348 4.94 -2.55 -9.32
C ILE A 348 6.24 -2.25 -10.08
N VAL A 349 7.37 -2.69 -9.54
CA VAL A 349 8.69 -2.55 -10.21
C VAL A 349 8.89 -3.69 -11.19
N ASP A 350 8.60 -4.92 -10.74
CA ASP A 350 8.55 -6.13 -11.54
C ASP A 350 7.54 -7.13 -10.92
N SER A 351 7.47 -8.37 -11.42
CA SER A 351 6.51 -9.36 -10.95
C SER A 351 6.69 -9.83 -9.50
N GLN A 352 7.80 -9.51 -8.85
CA GLN A 352 8.14 -9.93 -7.49
C GLN A 352 8.64 -8.79 -6.59
N THR A 353 8.69 -7.56 -7.11
CA THR A 353 9.27 -6.41 -6.42
C THR A 353 8.28 -5.25 -6.36
N ALA A 354 7.88 -4.90 -5.13
CA ALA A 354 7.12 -3.70 -4.84
C ALA A 354 8.05 -2.50 -4.57
N SER A 355 7.61 -1.30 -4.93
CA SER A 355 8.27 -0.06 -4.52
C SER A 355 8.17 0.17 -3.00
N ALA A 356 8.78 1.26 -2.51
CA ALA A 356 8.42 1.80 -1.20
C ALA A 356 6.92 2.18 -1.17
N PRO A 357 6.26 2.11 0.00
CA PRO A 357 4.86 2.53 0.15
C PRO A 357 4.62 3.95 -0.34
N LEU A 358 3.65 4.10 -1.23
CA LEU A 358 3.19 5.39 -1.78
C LEU A 358 2.09 6.01 -0.90
N TYR A 359 1.29 5.14 -0.30
CA TYR A 359 0.27 5.45 0.70
C TYR A 359 0.15 4.25 1.63
N ARG A 360 -0.06 4.46 2.93
CA ARG A 360 -0.18 3.35 3.90
C ARG A 360 -1.19 3.63 4.98
N TRP A 361 -1.77 2.59 5.55
CA TRP A 361 -2.59 2.69 6.76
C TRP A 361 -2.44 1.44 7.60
N THR A 362 -2.62 1.58 8.91
CA THR A 362 -2.68 0.47 9.84
C THR A 362 -4.11 0.32 10.34
N TRP A 363 -4.54 -0.92 10.53
CA TRP A 363 -5.87 -1.22 11.00
C TRP A 363 -5.88 -2.52 11.80
N ILE A 364 -6.86 -2.66 12.68
CA ILE A 364 -7.10 -3.86 13.45
C ILE A 364 -8.48 -4.41 13.14
N ASP A 365 -8.65 -5.71 13.30
CA ASP A 365 -9.93 -6.39 13.22
C ASP A 365 -10.19 -7.20 14.48
N THR A 366 -11.42 -7.12 14.97
CA THR A 366 -11.91 -7.85 16.14
C THR A 366 -13.04 -8.81 15.80
N TYR A 367 -13.33 -9.01 14.51
CA TYR A 367 -14.37 -9.85 14.00
C TYR A 367 -13.98 -11.34 14.06
N ASN A 368 -14.71 -12.11 14.86
CA ASN A 368 -14.54 -13.56 14.94
C ASN A 368 -15.44 -14.36 13.98
N GLY A 369 -16.32 -13.63 13.28
CA GLY A 369 -17.31 -14.15 12.34
C GLY A 369 -18.42 -15.02 12.90
N LEU A 370 -18.72 -14.96 14.19
CA LEU A 370 -19.89 -15.63 14.78
C LEU A 370 -21.03 -14.65 15.06
N ALA A 371 -21.57 -14.02 14.02
CA ALA A 371 -22.71 -13.14 14.18
C ALA A 371 -24.04 -13.93 14.21
N GLY A 372 -24.76 -13.87 15.35
CA GLY A 372 -26.22 -14.02 15.37
C GLY A 372 -26.80 -15.43 15.59
N GLY A 373 -26.93 -15.83 16.86
CA GLY A 373 -28.01 -16.72 17.29
C GLY A 373 -27.67 -18.20 17.49
N THR A 374 -28.41 -18.81 18.39
CA THR A 374 -28.37 -20.20 18.86
C THR A 374 -28.74 -21.23 17.79
N HIS A 375 -27.99 -21.31 16.68
CA HIS A 375 -28.28 -22.27 15.62
C HIS A 375 -27.28 -23.43 15.60
N ASN A 376 -27.62 -24.50 16.34
CA ASN A 376 -27.28 -25.92 16.13
C ASN A 376 -25.98 -26.31 15.38
N GLY A 377 -24.86 -25.61 15.59
CA GLY A 377 -23.53 -26.09 15.19
C GLY A 377 -23.28 -26.27 13.69
N LEU A 378 -24.07 -25.65 12.81
CA LEU A 378 -23.78 -25.70 11.38
C LEU A 378 -22.90 -24.52 10.95
N PRO A 379 -21.82 -24.76 10.19
CA PRO A 379 -21.00 -23.69 9.63
C PRO A 379 -21.85 -22.83 8.70
N ASP A 380 -21.80 -21.53 8.96
CA ASP A 380 -22.50 -20.44 8.28
C ASP A 380 -22.04 -20.30 6.81
N ASN A 381 -22.45 -21.24 5.97
CA ASN A 381 -22.33 -21.14 4.51
C ASN A 381 -23.70 -20.92 3.83
N THR A 382 -24.79 -20.93 4.61
CA THR A 382 -26.17 -20.90 4.10
C THR A 382 -26.84 -19.54 4.24
N TYR A 383 -26.20 -18.57 4.92
CA TYR A 383 -26.68 -17.20 5.04
C TYR A 383 -25.62 -16.16 4.60
N PRO A 384 -25.34 -16.03 3.29
CA PRO A 384 -24.63 -14.87 2.79
C PRO A 384 -25.54 -13.63 2.97
N GLY A 385 -25.47 -12.98 4.13
CA GLY A 385 -26.26 -11.78 4.42
C GLY A 385 -26.69 -11.56 5.87
N LEU A 386 -26.37 -12.45 6.82
CA LEU A 386 -26.51 -12.17 8.25
C LEU A 386 -25.23 -11.58 8.88
N SER A 387 -24.24 -11.25 8.03
CA SER A 387 -23.11 -10.41 8.42
C SER A 387 -23.58 -9.02 8.89
N SER A 388 -22.99 -8.54 9.97
CA SER A 388 -22.84 -7.14 10.37
C SER A 388 -24.05 -6.26 10.75
N ALA A 389 -25.31 -6.71 10.70
CA ALA A 389 -26.42 -5.83 11.12
C ALA A 389 -26.55 -5.62 12.66
N GLY A 390 -25.80 -6.40 13.45
CA GLY A 390 -25.75 -6.27 14.91
C GLY A 390 -24.52 -5.48 15.38
N PRO A 391 -24.60 -4.69 16.46
CA PRO A 391 -23.49 -3.87 16.94
C PRO A 391 -22.22 -4.63 17.32
N ALA A 392 -21.08 -3.96 17.18
CA ALA A 392 -19.83 -4.38 17.78
C ALA A 392 -19.91 -4.32 19.30
N ILE A 393 -20.18 -5.44 19.96
CA ILE A 393 -20.15 -5.53 21.42
C ILE A 393 -18.68 -5.72 21.85
N PRO A 394 -18.08 -4.82 22.66
CA PRO A 394 -16.70 -4.96 23.10
C PRO A 394 -16.45 -6.30 23.80
N GLY A 395 -15.38 -7.00 23.42
CA GLY A 395 -14.95 -8.25 24.05
C GLY A 395 -15.74 -9.51 23.65
N THR A 396 -16.77 -9.41 22.82
CA THR A 396 -17.57 -10.56 22.34
C THR A 396 -17.13 -11.10 20.97
N GLY A 397 -16.18 -10.42 20.32
CA GLY A 397 -15.74 -10.71 18.96
C GLY A 397 -16.80 -10.46 17.87
N TYR A 398 -17.88 -9.77 18.23
CA TYR A 398 -18.80 -9.12 17.28
C TYR A 398 -18.20 -7.83 16.68
N GLY A 399 -16.90 -7.61 16.88
CA GLY A 399 -16.24 -6.38 16.52
C GLY A 399 -16.14 -6.15 15.02
N GLY A 400 -15.51 -5.05 14.66
CA GLY A 400 -15.24 -4.71 13.27
C GLY A 400 -13.83 -4.18 13.15
N ILE A 401 -13.59 -3.63 11.96
CA ILE A 401 -12.33 -3.04 11.60
C ILE A 401 -12.20 -1.69 12.28
N THR A 402 -11.00 -1.35 12.73
CA THR A 402 -10.65 -0.02 13.23
C THR A 402 -9.40 0.48 12.54
N ILE A 403 -9.51 1.60 11.83
CA ILE A 403 -8.35 2.27 11.23
C ILE A 403 -7.60 2.98 12.34
N THR A 404 -6.32 2.64 12.52
CA THR A 404 -5.49 3.13 13.65
C THR A 404 -4.49 4.20 13.22
N SER A 405 -4.02 4.17 11.98
CA SER A 405 -3.17 5.24 11.44
C SER A 405 -3.28 5.35 9.92
N ILE A 406 -3.07 6.54 9.37
CA ILE A 406 -2.93 6.80 7.94
C ILE A 406 -1.61 7.54 7.72
N ASN A 407 -0.78 7.02 6.83
CA ASN A 407 0.57 7.51 6.53
C ASN A 407 1.47 7.68 7.77
N GLY A 408 1.21 6.89 8.83
CA GLY A 408 1.91 6.96 10.11
C GLY A 408 1.35 8.01 11.08
N VAL A 409 0.31 8.75 10.69
CA VAL A 409 -0.43 9.65 11.58
C VAL A 409 -1.56 8.86 12.26
N PRO A 410 -1.61 8.79 13.59
CA PRO A 410 -2.68 8.11 14.31
C PRO A 410 -4.06 8.68 13.97
N VAL A 411 -5.03 7.80 13.79
CA VAL A 411 -6.43 8.16 13.58
C VAL A 411 -7.14 8.10 14.93
N PRO A 412 -7.90 9.14 15.34
CA PRO A 412 -8.79 9.06 16.48
C PRO A 412 -9.73 7.86 16.39
N PRO A 413 -10.07 7.18 17.50
CA PRO A 413 -11.02 6.08 17.45
C PRO A 413 -12.40 6.57 16.99
N ILE A 414 -13.00 5.84 16.04
CA ILE A 414 -14.41 6.00 15.71
C ILE A 414 -15.26 5.58 16.92
N VAL A 415 -16.31 6.35 17.19
CA VAL A 415 -17.30 5.98 18.20
C VAL A 415 -18.27 4.97 17.56
N PRO A 416 -18.44 3.77 18.13
CA PRO A 416 -19.30 2.75 17.56
C PRO A 416 -20.72 3.26 17.27
N PRO A 417 -21.30 2.97 16.08
CA PRO A 417 -22.62 3.48 15.69
C PRO A 417 -23.78 3.09 16.61
N ASP A 418 -23.63 2.10 17.49
CA ASP A 418 -24.63 1.69 18.48
C ASP A 418 -24.54 2.46 19.80
N GLN A 419 -23.39 3.06 20.08
CA GLN A 419 -23.18 3.90 21.25
C GLN A 419 -23.73 5.32 21.05
N ILE A 420 -24.07 5.68 19.81
CA ILE A 420 -24.57 6.99 19.45
C ILE A 420 -25.78 6.93 18.52
N ALA A 421 -26.65 7.93 18.62
CA ALA A 421 -27.63 8.23 17.58
C ALA A 421 -27.25 9.57 16.94
N ILE A 422 -27.12 9.59 15.61
CA ILE A 422 -26.84 10.82 14.86
C ILE A 422 -28.09 11.22 14.07
N THR A 423 -28.47 12.49 14.15
CA THR A 423 -29.61 13.06 13.42
C THR A 423 -29.21 14.37 12.76
N ALA A 424 -29.38 14.47 11.44
CA ALA A 424 -29.21 15.72 10.71
C ALA A 424 -30.55 16.46 10.58
N SER A 425 -30.54 17.78 10.72
CA SER A 425 -31.70 18.62 10.44
C SER A 425 -31.91 18.78 8.93
N GLY A 426 -33.07 19.33 8.54
CA GLY A 426 -33.23 19.91 7.21
C GLY A 426 -32.21 21.02 6.95
N LEU A 427 -31.90 21.26 5.68
CA LEU A 427 -30.98 22.31 5.24
C LEU A 427 -31.77 23.56 4.80
N ALA A 428 -31.37 24.73 5.32
CA ALA A 428 -31.94 26.02 4.95
C ALA A 428 -30.94 26.83 4.10
N TYR A 429 -31.38 27.33 2.95
CA TYR A 429 -30.53 28.15 2.09
C TYR A 429 -30.46 29.60 2.57
N SER A 430 -29.25 30.10 2.79
CA SER A 430 -28.95 31.49 3.10
C SER A 430 -28.53 32.23 1.84
N ARG A 431 -29.33 33.20 1.39
CA ARG A 431 -29.01 34.04 0.23
C ARG A 431 -27.80 34.95 0.45
N VAL A 432 -27.53 35.33 1.70
CA VAL A 432 -26.43 36.24 2.07
C VAL A 432 -25.09 35.54 1.93
N SER A 433 -24.97 34.34 2.49
CA SER A 433 -23.74 33.55 2.44
C SER A 433 -23.68 32.61 1.24
N GLN A 434 -24.77 32.47 0.49
CA GLN A 434 -24.95 31.48 -0.58
C GLN A 434 -24.65 30.04 -0.13
N THR A 435 -25.01 29.71 1.13
CA THR A 435 -24.78 28.39 1.72
C THR A 435 -26.07 27.71 2.14
N PHE A 436 -26.06 26.38 2.17
CA PHE A 436 -27.08 25.54 2.81
C PHE A 436 -26.64 25.23 4.23
N ASN A 437 -27.42 25.65 5.22
CA ASN A 437 -27.06 25.53 6.64
C ASN A 437 -27.96 24.51 7.34
N GLY A 438 -27.37 23.68 8.19
CA GLY A 438 -28.07 22.71 9.01
C GLY A 438 -27.33 22.42 10.31
N THR A 439 -27.84 21.43 11.04
CA THR A 439 -27.24 20.96 12.29
C THR A 439 -27.17 19.44 12.29
N VAL A 440 -26.08 18.88 12.80
CA VAL A 440 -25.94 17.46 13.12
C VAL A 440 -25.97 17.34 14.62
N THR A 441 -26.90 16.54 15.14
CA THR A 441 -27.05 16.25 16.57
C THR A 441 -26.60 14.82 16.84
N ILE A 442 -25.70 14.66 17.80
CA ILE A 442 -25.14 13.39 18.25
C ILE A 442 -25.63 13.17 19.67
N LYS A 443 -26.25 12.03 19.94
CA LYS A 443 -26.70 11.61 21.26
C LYS A 443 -25.97 10.36 21.70
N ASN A 444 -25.38 10.35 22.89
CA ASN A 444 -24.87 9.11 23.49
C ASN A 444 -26.06 8.22 23.91
N THR A 445 -26.20 7.07 23.26
CA THR A 445 -27.22 6.05 23.54
C THR A 445 -26.69 4.87 24.33
N SER A 446 -25.38 4.83 24.61
CA SER A 446 -24.75 3.80 25.42
C SER A 446 -25.05 3.96 26.92
N GLY A 447 -24.71 2.92 27.69
CA GLY A 447 -24.77 2.94 29.15
C GLY A 447 -23.56 3.58 29.83
N ALA A 448 -22.55 4.04 29.08
CA ALA A 448 -21.31 4.60 29.62
C ALA A 448 -21.05 6.01 29.07
N SER A 449 -20.24 6.80 29.78
CA SER A 449 -19.78 8.09 29.25
C SER A 449 -18.77 7.86 28.12
N ILE A 450 -18.96 8.56 27.01
CA ILE A 450 -17.99 8.61 25.91
C ILE A 450 -17.05 9.78 26.19
N THR A 451 -15.74 9.55 26.21
CA THR A 451 -14.73 10.57 26.57
C THR A 451 -13.63 10.66 25.54
N THR A 452 -13.12 11.86 25.32
CA THR A 452 -11.99 12.16 24.42
C THR A 452 -11.01 13.11 25.12
N PRO A 453 -9.68 12.95 24.92
CA PRO A 453 -8.70 13.87 25.50
C PRO A 453 -8.79 15.31 24.97
N THR A 454 -9.31 15.51 23.76
CA THR A 454 -9.32 16.82 23.09
C THR A 454 -10.73 17.29 22.74
N ASN A 455 -11.30 16.81 21.64
CA ASN A 455 -12.63 17.15 21.17
C ASN A 455 -13.22 15.95 20.43
N PHE A 456 -14.49 16.07 20.07
CA PHE A 456 -15.13 15.15 19.13
C PHE A 456 -15.13 15.75 17.73
N GLN A 457 -15.10 14.90 16.71
CA GLN A 457 -15.16 15.31 15.32
C GLN A 457 -16.23 14.54 14.58
N VAL A 458 -16.86 15.22 13.61
CA VAL A 458 -17.86 14.62 12.72
C VAL A 458 -17.31 14.68 11.30
N VAL A 459 -17.03 13.52 10.72
CA VAL A 459 -16.64 13.38 9.31
C VAL A 459 -17.90 13.23 8.49
N LEU A 460 -18.00 13.95 7.36
CA LEU A 460 -19.14 13.88 6.47
C LEU A 460 -18.74 13.13 5.19
N THR A 461 -19.03 11.84 5.14
CA THR A 461 -18.73 10.99 3.98
C THR A 461 -19.88 11.03 2.96
N ALA A 462 -19.61 10.50 1.76
CA ALA A 462 -20.59 10.41 0.67
C ALA A 462 -21.22 11.75 0.24
N LEU A 463 -20.45 12.84 0.29
CA LEU A 463 -20.88 14.11 -0.28
C LEU A 463 -20.94 14.03 -1.82
N PRO A 464 -22.04 14.48 -2.46
CA PRO A 464 -22.15 14.53 -3.91
C PRO A 464 -21.07 15.41 -4.53
N SER A 465 -20.66 15.05 -5.75
CA SER A 465 -19.75 15.88 -6.54
C SER A 465 -20.31 17.29 -6.73
N GLY A 466 -19.46 18.31 -6.53
CA GLY A 466 -19.85 19.72 -6.55
C GLY A 466 -20.41 20.27 -5.24
N VAL A 467 -20.52 19.47 -4.17
CA VAL A 467 -20.86 19.94 -2.82
C VAL A 467 -19.60 20.01 -1.96
N THR A 468 -19.39 21.13 -1.26
CA THR A 468 -18.27 21.30 -0.32
C THR A 468 -18.77 21.78 1.05
N LEU A 469 -18.04 21.42 2.10
CA LEU A 469 -18.34 21.88 3.47
C LEU A 469 -17.62 23.21 3.74
N ALA A 470 -18.38 24.30 3.73
CA ALA A 470 -17.88 25.67 3.86
C ALA A 470 -17.27 25.98 5.23
N ASN A 471 -17.72 25.29 6.29
CA ASN A 471 -17.17 25.41 7.65
C ASN A 471 -16.30 24.22 8.05
N SER A 472 -15.67 23.55 7.06
CA SER A 472 -14.78 22.43 7.33
C SER A 472 -13.60 22.85 8.21
N ALA A 473 -13.23 22.00 9.16
CA ALA A 473 -12.03 22.14 9.97
C ALA A 473 -10.80 21.48 9.29
N GLY A 474 -11.04 20.62 8.30
CA GLY A 474 -9.99 19.92 7.54
C GLY A 474 -10.59 18.82 6.68
N THR A 475 -9.77 17.89 6.20
CA THR A 475 -10.23 16.66 5.53
C THR A 475 -9.61 15.45 6.20
N PHE A 476 -10.41 14.40 6.36
CA PHE A 476 -9.98 13.08 6.80
C PHE A 476 -10.41 12.10 5.72
N ASN A 477 -9.46 11.34 5.17
CA ASN A 477 -9.76 10.35 4.14
C ASN A 477 -10.57 10.95 2.97
N GLN A 478 -10.13 12.12 2.49
CA GLN A 478 -10.79 12.94 1.46
C GLN A 478 -12.21 13.46 1.80
N SER A 479 -12.74 13.15 2.98
CA SER A 479 -14.03 13.64 3.46
C SER A 479 -13.83 14.84 4.39
N PRO A 480 -14.59 15.93 4.25
CA PRO A 480 -14.47 17.07 5.14
C PRO A 480 -15.03 16.72 6.52
N TYR A 481 -14.45 17.32 7.56
CA TYR A 481 -14.92 17.14 8.94
C TYR A 481 -15.15 18.47 9.64
N VAL A 482 -16.03 18.46 10.65
CA VAL A 482 -16.24 19.57 11.59
C VAL A 482 -15.82 19.16 12.99
N THR A 483 -15.28 20.11 13.73
CA THR A 483 -14.97 19.93 15.15
C THR A 483 -16.17 20.29 16.00
N VAL A 484 -16.53 19.44 16.95
CA VAL A 484 -17.54 19.71 17.97
C VAL A 484 -16.89 20.54 19.08
N PRO A 485 -17.23 21.84 19.22
CA PRO A 485 -16.47 22.72 20.12
C PRO A 485 -16.69 22.37 21.59
N THR A 486 -15.61 22.39 22.38
CA THR A 486 -15.64 22.43 23.86
C THR A 486 -16.30 21.23 24.58
N VAL A 487 -16.50 20.10 23.90
CA VAL A 487 -17.05 18.87 24.51
C VAL A 487 -15.99 17.76 24.51
N THR A 488 -15.58 17.34 25.70
CA THR A 488 -14.62 16.23 25.93
C THR A 488 -15.30 14.98 26.51
N SER A 489 -16.57 15.10 26.91
CA SER A 489 -17.35 13.98 27.43
C SER A 489 -18.83 14.11 27.06
N LEU A 490 -19.45 12.97 26.74
CA LEU A 490 -20.89 12.81 26.57
C LEU A 490 -21.36 11.75 27.56
N ALA A 491 -22.09 12.15 28.60
CA ALA A 491 -22.72 11.22 29.53
C ALA A 491 -23.86 10.41 28.84
N PRO A 492 -24.28 9.25 29.40
CA PRO A 492 -25.42 8.50 28.87
C PRO A 492 -26.66 9.38 28.69
N GLY A 493 -27.25 9.35 27.49
CA GLY A 493 -28.43 10.14 27.13
C GLY A 493 -28.17 11.59 26.74
N GLN A 494 -26.95 12.11 26.93
CA GLN A 494 -26.59 13.48 26.57
C GLN A 494 -26.47 13.66 25.06
N SER A 495 -26.85 14.84 24.56
CA SER A 495 -26.66 15.23 23.17
C SER A 495 -25.72 16.42 23.02
N VAL A 496 -25.06 16.50 21.86
CA VAL A 496 -24.32 17.66 21.37
C VAL A 496 -24.70 17.93 19.92
N SER A 497 -24.71 19.20 19.52
CA SER A 497 -25.02 19.60 18.15
C SER A 497 -23.89 20.42 17.55
N VAL A 498 -23.61 20.21 16.28
CA VAL A 498 -22.64 20.98 15.49
C VAL A 498 -23.31 21.54 14.24
N GLN A 499 -22.98 22.79 13.87
CA GLN A 499 -23.47 23.39 12.64
C GLN A 499 -22.70 22.83 11.43
N VAL A 500 -23.43 22.59 10.34
CA VAL A 500 -22.86 22.26 9.03
C VAL A 500 -23.32 23.29 8.00
N ARG A 501 -22.40 23.72 7.13
CA ARG A 501 -22.66 24.73 6.11
C ARG A 501 -22.08 24.26 4.79
N PHE A 502 -22.91 24.09 3.78
CA PHE A 502 -22.48 23.57 2.48
C PHE A 502 -22.52 24.65 1.40
N GLN A 503 -21.54 24.64 0.51
CA GLN A 503 -21.64 25.26 -0.80
C GLN A 503 -22.08 24.20 -1.80
N ASN A 504 -23.00 24.56 -2.69
CA ASN A 504 -23.55 23.65 -3.69
C ASN A 504 -23.81 24.42 -5.00
N PRO A 505 -22.75 24.87 -5.69
CA PRO A 505 -22.88 25.56 -6.98
C PRO A 505 -23.58 24.72 -8.05
N SER A 506 -23.49 23.39 -7.95
CA SER A 506 -24.09 22.47 -8.91
C SER A 506 -25.60 22.25 -8.72
N GLY A 507 -26.19 22.77 -7.65
CA GLY A 507 -27.63 22.64 -7.38
C GLY A 507 -28.11 21.21 -7.18
N VAL A 508 -27.22 20.27 -6.85
CA VAL A 508 -27.54 18.85 -6.66
C VAL A 508 -28.15 18.62 -5.26
N THR A 509 -28.92 17.55 -5.06
CA THR A 509 -29.41 17.20 -3.73
C THR A 509 -28.23 16.95 -2.79
N ILE A 510 -28.16 17.65 -1.66
CA ILE A 510 -27.11 17.45 -0.65
C ILE A 510 -27.50 16.22 0.21
N SER A 511 -26.67 15.18 0.15
CA SER A 511 -26.71 14.01 1.01
C SER A 511 -25.33 13.80 1.65
N PHE A 512 -25.28 13.18 2.83
CA PHE A 512 -24.02 12.78 3.47
C PHE A 512 -24.30 11.72 4.54
N THR A 513 -23.28 10.94 4.87
CA THR A 513 -23.29 10.00 6.00
C THR A 513 -22.34 10.53 7.07
N PRO A 514 -22.83 10.89 8.26
CA PRO A 514 -21.96 11.37 9.34
C PRO A 514 -21.30 10.20 10.08
N GLU A 515 -19.99 10.31 10.30
CA GLU A 515 -19.22 9.44 11.19
C GLU A 515 -18.69 10.25 12.37
N PHE A 516 -18.68 9.66 13.57
CA PHE A 516 -18.34 10.38 14.80
C PHE A 516 -17.07 9.81 15.44
N TYR A 517 -16.10 10.68 15.69
CA TYR A 517 -14.78 10.29 16.18
C TYR A 517 -14.48 10.94 17.54
N ALA A 518 -13.86 10.17 18.43
CA ALA A 518 -13.45 10.62 19.76
C ALA A 518 -11.98 11.04 19.77
N GLY A 519 -11.71 12.25 19.29
CA GLY A 519 -10.38 12.86 19.24
C GLY A 519 -10.27 13.88 18.12
N SER A 520 -9.05 14.38 17.91
CA SER A 520 -8.74 15.32 16.84
C SER A 520 -7.86 14.67 15.77
N PHE A 521 -8.25 14.77 14.50
CA PHE A 521 -7.35 14.54 13.37
C PHE A 521 -6.19 15.56 13.43
N GLN A 522 -4.97 15.07 13.21
CA GLN A 522 -3.74 15.87 13.20
C GLN A 522 -3.33 16.25 11.79
#